data_AF-A0A938LDQ4-F1
#
_entry.id   AF-A0A938LDQ4-F1
#
_cell.length_a   1.000
_cell.length_b   1.000
_cell.length_c   1.000
_cell.angle_alpha   90.00
_cell.angle_beta   90.00
_cell.angle_gamma   90.00
#
_symmetry.space_group_name_H-M   'P 1'
#
loop_
_entity.id
_entity.type
_entity.pdbx_description
1 polymer ?
#
loop_
_entity_poly.entity_id
_entity_poly.type
_entity_poly.pdbx_seq_one_letter_code
_entity_poly.pdbx_strand_id
1 'polypeptide(L)'
;MNRFSDQFLASRMLETRARGYSFGLYFRWSAKLYLLLVAYFAFALVALAFLELWLFFFFMLGLFAGCLLRDVGWFRAVRKTWPFSLKVTDWERVQRLADEKDVA
;
A
#
# COMPACT_ATOMS: atom_id res chain seq x y z
N MET A 1 18.35 -9.36 7.65
CA MET A 1 17.86 -8.34 6.68
C MET A 1 18.13 -8.86 5.28
N ASN A 2 17.11 -8.93 4.45
CA ASN A 2 17.21 -9.52 3.11
C ASN A 2 17.66 -8.43 2.15
N ARG A 3 18.92 -8.45 1.69
CA ARG A 3 19.54 -7.34 0.92
C ARG A 3 18.71 -6.90 -0.30
N PHE A 4 18.11 -7.86 -1.01
CA PHE A 4 17.22 -7.59 -2.14
C PHE A 4 15.96 -6.79 -1.75
N SER A 5 15.45 -7.01 -0.54
CA SER A 5 14.31 -6.24 0.00
C SER A 5 14.71 -4.79 0.27
N ASP A 6 15.90 -4.57 0.83
CA ASP A 6 16.35 -3.23 1.22
C ASP A 6 16.68 -2.37 -0.01
N GLN A 7 17.32 -2.95 -1.02
CA GLN A 7 17.59 -2.29 -2.31
C GLN A 7 16.31 -1.90 -3.04
N PHE A 8 15.31 -2.79 -3.04
CA PHE A 8 14.01 -2.53 -3.66
C PHE A 8 13.23 -1.42 -2.94
N LEU A 9 13.27 -1.43 -1.61
CA LEU A 9 12.65 -0.38 -0.78
C LEU A 9 13.36 0.97 -0.98
N ALA A 10 14.70 1.00 -1.00
CA ALA A 10 15.48 2.20 -1.27
C ALA A 10 15.16 2.78 -2.66
N SER A 11 15.10 1.93 -3.68
CA SER A 11 14.71 2.32 -5.04
C SER A 11 13.32 2.94 -5.08
N ARG A 12 12.34 2.36 -4.36
CA ARG A 12 10.99 2.93 -4.25
C ARG A 12 10.97 4.28 -3.53
N MET A 13 11.77 4.45 -2.48
CA MET A 13 11.88 5.72 -1.77
C MET A 13 12.44 6.82 -2.68
N LEU A 14 13.43 6.52 -3.52
CA LEU A 14 13.98 7.45 -4.51
C LEU A 14 12.97 7.82 -5.60
N GLU A 15 12.22 6.85 -6.14
CA GLU A 15 11.15 7.13 -7.12
C GLU A 15 10.06 8.03 -6.50
N THR A 16 9.69 7.75 -5.25
CA THR A 16 8.69 8.53 -4.50
C THR A 16 9.19 9.94 -4.17
N ARG A 17 10.49 10.11 -3.96
CA ARG A 17 11.11 11.44 -3.80
C ARG A 17 11.04 12.24 -5.10
N ALA A 18 11.35 11.62 -6.24
CA ALA A 18 11.38 12.30 -7.53
C ALA A 18 9.98 12.71 -8.03
N ARG A 19 8.97 11.86 -7.79
CA ARG A 19 7.59 12.05 -8.31
C ARG A 19 6.58 12.54 -7.27
N GLY A 20 6.96 12.55 -6.00
CA GLY A 20 6.05 12.78 -4.87
C GLY A 20 5.17 11.57 -4.56
N TYR A 21 4.59 11.57 -3.35
CA TYR A 21 3.68 10.52 -2.90
C TYR A 21 2.30 10.67 -3.57
N SER A 22 2.15 10.12 -4.78
CA SER A 22 0.92 10.18 -5.56
C SER A 22 0.06 8.93 -5.37
N PHE A 23 -1.27 9.10 -5.44
CA PHE A 23 -2.23 8.01 -5.26
C PHE A 23 -2.08 6.92 -6.33
N GLY A 24 -1.80 7.31 -7.58
CA GLY A 24 -1.60 6.37 -8.68
C GLY A 24 -0.36 5.49 -8.50
N LEU A 25 0.74 6.03 -7.97
CA LEU A 25 1.97 5.27 -7.74
C LEU A 25 1.78 4.24 -6.61
N TYR A 26 1.15 4.67 -5.51
CA TYR A 26 0.76 3.81 -4.39
C TYR A 26 -0.18 2.70 -4.85
N PHE A 27 -1.23 3.06 -5.60
CA PHE A 27 -2.19 2.10 -6.10
C PHE A 27 -1.50 1.10 -7.03
N ARG A 28 -0.62 1.52 -7.93
CA ARG A 28 0.06 0.61 -8.87
C ARG A 28 0.93 -0.44 -8.16
N TRP A 29 1.57 -0.06 -7.05
CA TRP A 29 2.39 -0.99 -6.25
C TRP A 29 1.57 -1.96 -5.42
N SER A 30 0.40 -1.54 -4.95
CA SER A 30 -0.47 -2.35 -4.09
C SER A 30 -1.68 -2.94 -4.82
N ALA A 31 -1.87 -2.63 -6.11
CA ALA A 31 -3.08 -2.93 -6.88
C ALA A 31 -3.40 -4.42 -6.89
N LYS A 32 -2.38 -5.28 -7.00
CA LYS A 32 -2.59 -6.74 -7.00
C LYS A 32 -3.16 -7.23 -5.68
N LEU A 33 -2.66 -6.72 -4.56
CA LEU A 33 -3.13 -7.09 -3.22
C LEU A 33 -4.54 -6.52 -2.98
N TYR A 34 -4.79 -5.27 -3.37
CA TYR A 34 -6.12 -4.68 -3.28
C TYR A 34 -7.14 -5.41 -4.15
N LEU A 35 -6.76 -5.81 -5.36
CA LEU A 35 -7.64 -6.55 -6.26
C LEU A 35 -7.96 -7.93 -5.69
N LEU A 36 -6.98 -8.62 -5.09
CA LEU A 36 -7.21 -9.89 -4.40
C LEU A 36 -8.13 -9.70 -3.18
N LEU A 37 -7.94 -8.64 -2.40
CA LEU A 37 -8.79 -8.30 -1.25
C LEU A 37 -10.23 -8.04 -1.69
N VAL A 38 -10.43 -7.23 -2.74
CA VAL A 38 -11.75 -6.93 -3.31
C VAL A 38 -12.41 -8.20 -3.84
N ALA A 39 -11.67 -9.04 -4.56
CA ALA A 39 -12.18 -10.30 -5.08
C ALA A 39 -12.59 -11.26 -3.94
N TYR A 40 -11.77 -11.35 -2.89
CA TYR A 40 -12.07 -12.17 -1.71
C TYR A 40 -13.35 -11.70 -1.01
N PHE A 41 -13.48 -10.41 -0.73
CA PHE A 41 -14.68 -9.85 -0.11
C PHE A 41 -15.91 -9.98 -1.01
N ALA A 42 -15.77 -9.76 -2.32
CA ALA A 42 -16.85 -9.92 -3.27
C ALA A 42 -17.35 -11.37 -3.30
N PHE A 43 -16.44 -12.34 -3.36
CA PHE A 43 -16.78 -13.76 -3.32
C PHE A 43 -17.51 -14.13 -2.03
N ALA A 44 -17.00 -13.69 -0.89
CA ALA A 44 -17.60 -13.99 0.40
C ALA A 44 -18.99 -13.31 0.57
N LEU A 45 -19.18 -12.10 0.04
CA LEU A 45 -20.49 -11.43 0.00
C LEU A 45 -21.50 -12.17 -0.89
N VAL A 46 -21.07 -12.64 -2.06
CA VAL A 46 -21.91 -13.45 -2.96
C VAL A 46 -22.32 -14.75 -2.29
N ALA A 47 -21.39 -15.43 -1.61
CA ALA A 47 -21.69 -16.66 -0.88
C ALA A 47 -22.70 -16.43 0.26
N LEU A 48 -22.56 -15.35 1.03
CA LEU A 48 -23.51 -15.01 2.10
C LEU A 48 -24.90 -14.65 1.55
N ALA A 49 -24.96 -13.94 0.42
CA ALA A 49 -26.22 -13.63 -0.25
C ALA A 49 -26.92 -14.88 -0.76
N PHE A 50 -26.17 -15.85 -1.32
CA PHE A 50 -26.71 -17.12 -1.79
C PHE A 50 -27.25 -18.01 -0.65
N LEU A 51 -26.63 -17.94 0.53
CA LEU A 51 -27.08 -18.64 1.74
C LEU A 51 -28.19 -17.89 2.50
N GLU A 52 -28.68 -16.77 1.95
CA GLU A 52 -29.70 -15.89 2.57
C GLU A 52 -29.32 -15.37 3.98
N LEU A 53 -28.03 -15.33 4.29
CA LEU A 53 -27.49 -14.87 5.57
C LEU A 53 -27.37 -13.33 5.61
N TRP A 54 -28.50 -12.64 5.47
CA TRP A 54 -28.55 -11.18 5.28
C TRP A 54 -27.90 -10.37 6.41
N LEU A 55 -28.05 -10.80 7.67
CA LEU A 55 -27.41 -10.12 8.80
C LEU A 55 -25.88 -10.10 8.66
N PHE A 56 -25.29 -11.27 8.35
CA PHE A 56 -23.85 -11.40 8.14
C PHE A 56 -23.38 -10.69 6.87
N PHE A 57 -24.22 -10.68 5.83
CA PHE A 57 -23.95 -9.94 4.61
C PHE A 57 -23.76 -8.44 4.89
N PHE A 58 -24.72 -7.80 5.57
CA PHE A 58 -24.63 -6.36 5.88
C PHE A 58 -23.48 -6.05 6.84
N PHE A 59 -23.24 -6.93 7.81
CA PHE A 59 -22.10 -6.80 8.71
C PHE A 59 -20.77 -6.85 7.95
N MET A 60 -20.60 -7.82 7.05
CA MET A 60 -19.37 -7.96 6.27
C MET A 60 -19.19 -6.85 5.24
N LEU A 61 -20.29 -6.35 4.65
CA LEU A 61 -20.28 -5.18 3.79
C LEU A 61 -19.81 -3.94 4.55
N GLY A 62 -20.31 -3.73 5.77
CA GLY A 62 -19.88 -2.65 6.66
C GLY A 62 -18.39 -2.75 7.01
N LEU A 63 -17.90 -3.95 7.33
CA LEU A 63 -16.47 -4.20 7.56
C LEU A 63 -15.62 -3.90 6.33
N PHE A 64 -16.06 -4.31 5.16
CA PHE A 64 -15.37 -4.04 3.90
C PHE A 64 -15.27 -2.53 3.63
N ALA A 65 -16.38 -1.80 3.76
CA ALA A 65 -16.41 -0.34 3.63
C ALA A 65 -15.50 0.34 4.66
N GLY A 66 -15.52 -0.12 5.92
CA GLY A 66 -14.64 0.36 6.98
C GLY A 66 -13.16 0.15 6.68
N CYS A 67 -12.80 -1.01 6.11
CA CYS A 67 -11.44 -1.30 5.67
C CYS A 67 -10.98 -0.32 4.57
N LEU A 68 -11.81 -0.07 3.56
CA LEU A 68 -11.50 0.89 2.50
C LEU A 68 -11.33 2.31 3.05
N LEU A 69 -12.22 2.74 3.94
CA LEU A 69 -12.15 4.04 4.62
C LEU A 69 -10.86 4.19 5.43
N ARG A 70 -10.51 3.16 6.21
CA ARG A 70 -9.25 3.12 6.99
C ARG A 70 -8.05 3.30 6.09
N ASP A 71 -8.00 2.59 4.96
CA ASP A 71 -6.86 2.62 4.05
C ASP A 71 -6.73 3.98 3.35
N VAL A 72 -7.85 4.61 2.97
CA VAL A 72 -7.87 5.99 2.49
C VAL A 72 -7.37 6.97 3.56
N GLY A 73 -7.78 6.78 4.82
CA GLY A 73 -7.30 7.57 5.96
C GLY A 73 -5.79 7.44 6.16
N TRP A 74 -5.27 6.21 6.11
CA TRP A 74 -3.84 5.94 6.22
C TRP A 74 -3.05 6.58 5.09
N PHE A 75 -3.53 6.45 3.84
CA PHE A 75 -2.90 7.11 2.68
C PHE A 75 -2.83 8.64 2.86
N ARG A 76 -3.91 9.27 3.32
CA ARG A 76 -3.94 10.71 3.59
C ARG A 76 -2.95 11.10 4.69
N ALA A 77 -2.84 10.31 5.74
CA ALA A 77 -1.89 10.55 6.83
C ALA A 77 -0.44 10.46 6.34
N VAL A 78 -0.09 9.40 5.60
CA VAL A 78 1.25 9.22 5.01
C VAL A 78 1.59 10.35 4.05
N ARG A 79 0.66 10.74 3.18
CA ARG A 79 0.86 11.87 2.26
C ARG A 79 1.11 13.18 3.01
N LYS A 80 0.45 13.40 4.16
CA LYS A 80 0.63 14.59 4.99
C LYS A 80 2.00 14.62 5.68
N THR A 81 2.52 13.46 6.11
CA THR A 81 3.83 13.37 6.78
C THR A 81 5.00 13.27 5.80
N TRP A 82 4.77 12.88 4.55
CA TRP A 82 5.81 12.73 3.53
C TRP A 82 6.75 13.94 3.36
N PRO A 83 6.26 15.20 3.33
CA PRO A 83 7.16 16.37 3.24
C PRO A 83 8.13 16.50 4.41
N PHE A 84 7.74 16.01 5.60
CA PHE A 84 8.64 15.95 6.75
C PHE A 84 9.69 14.87 6.56
N SER A 85 9.29 13.67 6.12
CA SER A 85 10.23 12.59 5.75
C SER A 85 11.26 13.06 4.73
N LEU A 86 10.86 13.84 3.72
CA LEU A 86 11.77 14.45 2.74
C LEU A 86 12.89 15.29 3.35
N LYS A 87 12.64 15.94 4.50
CA LYS A 87 13.61 16.81 5.17
C LYS A 87 14.54 16.07 6.11
N VAL A 88 14.05 15.02 6.77
CA VAL A 88 14.80 14.33 7.84
C VAL A 88 15.53 13.08 7.37
N THR A 89 15.18 12.54 6.19
CA THR A 89 15.83 11.35 5.65
C THR A 89 17.21 11.68 5.07
N ASP A 90 18.22 10.90 5.45
CA ASP A 90 19.53 10.90 4.80
C ASP A 90 19.43 10.23 3.42
N TRP A 91 19.25 11.06 2.40
CA TRP A 91 19.10 10.61 1.03
C TRP A 91 20.37 10.06 0.42
N GLU A 92 21.53 10.47 0.91
CA GLU A 92 22.81 9.94 0.42
C GLU A 92 22.94 8.47 0.83
N ARG A 93 22.57 8.14 2.07
CA ARG A 93 22.51 6.75 2.53
C ARG A 93 21.48 5.93 1.76
N VAL A 94 20.29 6.47 1.49
CA VAL A 94 19.27 5.77 0.68
C VAL A 94 19.76 5.52 -0.75
N GLN A 95 20.44 6.50 -1.35
CA GLN A 95 21.04 6.37 -2.68
C GLN A 95 22.08 5.25 -2.70
N ARG A 96 23.01 5.21 -1.73
CA ARG A 96 24.00 4.13 -1.61
C ARG A 96 23.35 2.75 -1.47
N LEU A 97 22.26 2.64 -0.71
CA LEU A 97 21.50 1.38 -0.58
C LEU A 97 20.79 0.97 -1.88
N ALA A 98 20.41 1.90 -2.75
CA ALA A 98 19.82 1.59 -4.04
C ALA A 98 20.88 1.25 -5.11
N ASP A 99 22.04 1.92 -5.04
CA ASP A 99 23.15 1.83 -6.00
C ASP A 99 24.14 0.70 -5.68
N GLU A 100 23.94 -0.06 -4.60
CA GLU A 100 24.74 -1.24 -4.23
C GLU A 100 24.51 -2.42 -5.22
N LYS A 101 24.52 -2.10 -6.52
CA LYS A 101 24.32 -2.97 -7.67
C LYS A 101 25.62 -3.47 -8.30
N ASP A 102 26.79 -2.93 -7.94
CA ASP A 102 28.04 -3.15 -8.72
C ASP A 102 29.25 -3.66 -7.92
N VAL A 103 29.07 -4.43 -6.85
CA VAL A 103 30.19 -5.20 -6.24
C VAL A 103 29.74 -6.62 -5.90
N ALA A 104 29.58 -7.44 -6.93
CA ALA A 104 29.61 -8.90 -6.84
C ALA A 104 30.33 -9.46 -8.07
#